data_AF-W1XIA3-F1
#
_entry.id   AF-W1XIA3-F1
#
_cell.length_a   1.000
_cell.length_b   1.000
_cell.length_c   1.000
_cell.angle_alpha   90.00
_cell.angle_beta   90.00
_cell.angle_gamma   90.00
#
_symmetry.space_group_name_H-M   'P 1'
#
loop_
_entity.id
_entity.type
_entity.pdbx_description
1 polymer ?
#
loop_
_entity_poly.entity_id
_entity_poly.type
_entity_poly.pdbx_seq_one_letter_code
_entity_poly.pdbx_strand_id
1 'polypeptide(L)'
;SVMVVWEGTRPLLVEIQALVDHSMMANPRRVAVGLEQNRLAILLAVLHRHGGLQMADQDVFVNVVGGVKVTETSADLALLLAMVSSLRDRPLPQDLVVFGEVGLAGEIRP
;
A
#
# COMPACT_ATOMS: atom_id res chain seq x y z
N SER A 1 -6.53 -6.48 2.00
CA SER A 1 -7.27 -6.28 0.72
C SER A 1 -6.71 -7.24 -0.31
N VAL A 2 -7.53 -7.68 -1.27
CA VAL A 2 -7.07 -8.54 -2.37
C VAL A 2 -6.91 -7.70 -3.64
N MET A 3 -5.81 -7.89 -4.36
CA MET A 3 -5.52 -7.25 -5.65
C MET A 3 -5.18 -8.28 -6.71
N VAL A 4 -5.26 -7.89 -7.99
CA VAL A 4 -4.83 -8.72 -9.12
C VAL A 4 -3.48 -8.19 -9.61
N VAL A 5 -2.49 -9.06 -9.69
CA VAL A 5 -1.13 -8.81 -10.21
C VAL A 5 -0.96 -9.65 -11.49
N TRP A 6 -0.27 -9.11 -12.49
CA TRP A 6 0.09 -9.83 -13.72
C TRP A 6 1.52 -10.37 -13.62
N GLU A 7 1.65 -11.70 -13.53
CA GLU A 7 2.94 -12.38 -13.72
C GLU A 7 3.00 -12.99 -15.13
N GLY A 8 3.67 -12.28 -16.05
CA GLY A 8 3.76 -12.70 -17.45
C GLY A 8 2.40 -12.67 -18.14
N THR A 9 1.81 -13.84 -18.40
CA THR A 9 0.47 -13.97 -19.03
C THR A 9 -0.62 -14.44 -18.07
N ARG A 10 -0.29 -14.67 -16.79
CA ARG A 10 -1.24 -15.20 -15.80
C ARG A 10 -1.61 -14.11 -14.79
N PRO A 11 -2.91 -13.79 -14.65
CA PRO A 11 -3.36 -12.97 -13.54
C PRO A 11 -3.28 -13.80 -12.25
N LEU A 12 -2.64 -13.24 -11.24
CA LEU A 12 -2.52 -13.78 -9.89
C LEU A 12 -3.26 -12.88 -8.92
N LEU A 13 -4.11 -13.47 -8.08
CA LEU A 13 -4.68 -12.75 -6.94
C LEU A 13 -3.66 -12.73 -5.81
N VAL A 14 -3.33 -11.54 -5.34
CA VAL A 14 -2.34 -11.30 -4.30
C VAL A 14 -2.98 -10.46 -3.21
N GLU A 15 -2.74 -10.82 -1.96
CA GLU A 15 -3.19 -10.02 -0.81
C GLU A 15 -2.10 -9.04 -0.40
N ILE A 16 -2.49 -7.77 -0.24
CA ILE A 16 -1.64 -6.77 0.43
C ILE A 16 -2.11 -6.60 1.86
N GLN A 17 -1.14 -6.63 2.76
CA GLN A 17 -1.30 -6.33 4.17
C GLN A 17 -0.49 -5.09 4.53
N ALA A 18 -1.07 -4.25 5.39
CA ALA A 18 -0.39 -3.13 6.00
C ALA A 18 -0.65 -3.15 7.51
N LEU A 19 0.36 -2.75 8.28
CA LEU A 19 0.29 -2.47 9.69
C LEU A 19 0.88 -1.08 9.91
N VAL A 20 0.04 -0.18 10.40
CA VAL A 20 0.41 1.19 10.77
C VAL A 20 0.19 1.33 12.27
N ASP A 21 1.22 1.74 12.99
CA ASP A 21 1.18 1.92 14.44
C ASP A 21 2.05 3.10 14.87
N HIS A 22 1.79 3.66 16.06
CA HIS A 22 2.52 4.82 16.54
C HIS A 22 4.00 4.48 16.83
N SER A 23 4.91 5.25 16.26
CA SER A 23 6.35 5.03 16.46
C SER A 23 6.84 5.64 17.78
N MET A 24 7.59 4.84 18.54
CA MET A 24 8.33 5.32 19.72
C MET A 24 9.71 5.90 19.35
N MET A 25 10.11 5.80 18.08
CA MET A 25 11.40 6.26 17.57
C MET A 25 11.29 7.67 16.95
N ALA A 26 12.38 8.44 17.03
CA ALA A 26 12.48 9.75 16.37
C ALA A 26 12.36 9.67 14.84
N ASN A 27 12.74 8.54 14.24
CA ASN A 27 12.51 8.26 12.83
C ASN A 27 11.73 6.95 12.69
N PRO A 28 10.44 7.01 12.29
CA PRO A 28 9.63 5.82 12.17
C PRO A 28 10.13 4.85 11.10
N ARG A 29 9.90 3.57 11.37
CA ARG A 29 10.23 2.46 10.49
C ARG A 29 9.26 2.42 9.32
N ARG A 30 9.80 2.27 8.12
CA ARG A 30 9.04 2.07 6.89
C ARG A 30 9.55 0.81 6.23
N VAL A 31 8.82 -0.29 6.33
CA VAL A 31 9.28 -1.62 5.91
C VAL A 31 8.36 -2.14 4.83
N ALA A 32 8.95 -2.61 3.74
CA ALA A 32 8.25 -3.12 2.58
C ALA A 32 8.79 -4.52 2.25
N VAL A 33 7.91 -5.52 2.26
CA VAL A 33 8.22 -6.92 1.93
C VAL A 33 7.42 -7.32 0.70
N GLY A 34 8.12 -7.72 -0.37
CA GLY A 34 7.49 -8.05 -1.66
C GLY A 34 7.15 -6.84 -2.53
N LEU A 35 7.55 -5.62 -2.13
CA LEU A 35 7.47 -4.40 -2.93
C LEU A 35 8.73 -3.54 -2.78
N GLU A 36 8.92 -2.57 -3.68
CA GLU A 36 10.00 -1.58 -3.64
C GLU A 36 9.80 -0.56 -2.49
N GLN A 37 10.84 -0.32 -1.69
CA GLN A 37 10.76 0.60 -0.54
C GLN A 37 10.56 2.07 -0.95
N ASN A 38 11.16 2.49 -2.07
CA ASN A 38 10.95 3.84 -2.61
C ASN A 38 9.50 4.10 -3.00
N ARG A 39 8.79 3.06 -3.46
CA ARG A 39 7.38 3.17 -3.81
C ARG A 39 6.50 3.41 -2.60
N LEU A 40 6.77 2.72 -1.49
CA LEU A 40 6.12 3.00 -0.21
C LEU A 40 6.31 4.47 0.19
N ALA A 41 7.53 5.01 0.08
CA ALA A 41 7.81 6.39 0.40
C ALA A 41 7.01 7.39 -0.45
N ILE A 42 6.92 7.14 -1.76
CA ILE A 42 6.11 7.96 -2.69
C ILE A 42 4.63 7.93 -2.29
N LEU A 43 4.09 6.74 -2.04
CA LEU A 43 2.67 6.56 -1.73
C LEU A 43 2.28 7.18 -0.39
N LEU A 44 3.17 7.13 0.61
CA LEU A 44 3.00 7.87 1.86
C LEU A 44 2.99 9.39 1.64
N ALA A 45 3.86 9.90 0.75
CA ALA A 45 3.87 11.32 0.40
C ALA A 45 2.56 11.75 -0.31
N VAL A 46 2.04 10.92 -1.21
CA VAL A 46 0.75 11.15 -1.89
C VAL A 46 -0.40 11.15 -0.89
N LEU A 47 -0.47 10.18 0.03
CA LEU A 47 -1.50 10.17 1.09
C LEU A 47 -1.47 11.41 1.96
N HIS A 48 -0.27 11.88 2.31
CA HIS A 48 -0.13 13.09 3.10
C HIS A 48 -0.59 14.32 2.31
N ARG A 49 -0.11 14.49 1.07
CA ARG A 49 -0.38 15.67 0.25
C ARG A 49 -1.83 15.76 -0.25
N HIS A 50 -2.40 14.64 -0.68
CA HIS A 50 -3.68 14.57 -1.37
C HIS A 50 -4.78 13.90 -0.54
N GLY A 51 -4.41 12.96 0.34
CA GLY A 51 -5.34 12.28 1.24
C GLY A 51 -5.54 12.95 2.60
N GLY A 52 -4.71 13.94 2.95
CA GLY A 52 -4.75 14.61 4.25
C GLY A 52 -4.44 13.71 5.43
N LEU A 53 -3.80 12.56 5.20
CA LEU A 53 -3.49 11.57 6.22
C LEU A 53 -2.02 11.66 6.61
N GLN A 54 -1.78 11.99 7.88
CA GLN A 54 -0.44 12.12 8.41
C GLN A 54 0.02 10.78 9.01
N MET A 55 1.04 10.19 8.39
CA MET A 55 1.73 8.98 8.87
C MET A 55 3.22 9.26 9.16
N ALA A 56 3.56 10.52 9.43
CA ALA A 56 4.95 10.95 9.61
C ALA A 56 5.57 10.45 10.92
N ASP A 57 4.72 10.18 11.93
CA ASP A 57 5.03 9.66 13.27
C ASP A 57 4.60 8.20 13.46
N GLN A 58 4.27 7.51 12.36
CA GLN A 58 3.79 6.14 12.38
C GLN A 58 4.84 5.20 11.80
N ASP A 59 5.07 4.07 12.47
CA ASP A 59 5.71 2.93 11.85
C ASP A 59 4.75 2.34 10.82
N VAL A 60 5.28 2.03 9.62
CA VAL A 60 4.51 1.48 8.51
C VAL A 60 5.19 0.22 8.01
N PHE A 61 4.49 -0.91 8.14
CA PHE A 61 4.90 -2.20 7.62
C PHE A 61 3.93 -2.61 6.53
N VAL A 62 4.44 -2.99 5.37
CA VAL A 62 3.63 -3.53 4.27
C VAL A 62 4.22 -4.83 3.77
N ASN A 63 3.33 -5.79 3.51
CA ASN A 63 3.67 -7.13 3.11
C ASN A 63 2.78 -7.59 1.95
N VAL A 64 3.42 -8.11 0.92
CA VAL A 64 2.77 -8.85 -0.16
C VAL A 64 2.74 -10.32 0.23
N VAL A 65 1.54 -10.86 0.43
CA VAL A 65 1.35 -12.25 0.87
C VAL A 65 1.70 -13.22 -0.25
N GLY A 66 2.23 -14.39 0.12
CA GLY A 66 2.53 -15.47 -0.84
C GLY A 66 3.96 -15.43 -1.40
N GLY A 67 4.83 -14.56 -0.91
CA GLY A 67 6.24 -14.50 -1.33
C GLY A 67 6.43 -13.93 -2.73
N VAL A 68 5.38 -13.35 -3.31
CA VAL A 68 5.39 -12.71 -4.63
C VAL A 68 6.07 -11.35 -4.54
N LYS A 69 6.84 -10.99 -5.58
CA LYS A 69 7.38 -9.64 -5.73
C LYS A 69 6.53 -8.86 -6.72
N VAL A 70 6.02 -7.72 -6.27
CA VAL A 70 5.18 -6.82 -7.06
C VAL A 70 6.02 -5.63 -7.49
N THR A 71 6.24 -5.53 -8.80
CA THR A 71 7.02 -4.47 -9.43
C THR A 71 6.17 -3.51 -10.27
N GLU A 72 4.93 -3.86 -10.56
CA GLU A 72 3.99 -3.05 -11.35
C GLU A 72 3.21 -2.05 -10.50
N THR A 73 2.82 -0.92 -11.09
CA THR A 73 2.11 0.21 -10.43
C THR A 73 0.62 -0.05 -10.20
N SER A 74 0.04 -1.07 -10.82
CA SER A 74 -1.38 -1.43 -10.62
C SER A 74 -1.73 -1.80 -9.16
N ALA A 75 -0.73 -2.12 -8.34
CA ALA A 75 -0.87 -2.42 -6.92
C ALA A 75 -0.94 -1.20 -6.00
N ASP A 76 -0.68 0.00 -6.52
CA ASP A 76 -0.50 1.20 -5.70
C ASP A 76 -1.77 1.55 -4.91
N LEU A 77 -2.94 1.50 -5.56
CA LEU A 77 -4.22 1.77 -4.90
C LEU A 77 -4.53 0.74 -3.80
N ALA A 78 -4.19 -0.54 -4.03
CA ALA A 78 -4.38 -1.59 -3.03
C ALA A 78 -3.50 -1.38 -1.79
N LEU A 79 -2.26 -0.91 -1.99
CA LEU A 79 -1.35 -0.54 -0.92
C LEU A 79 -1.88 0.65 -0.11
N LEU A 80 -2.36 1.70 -0.80
CA LEU A 80 -2.95 2.86 -0.15
C LEU A 80 -4.15 2.47 0.73
N LEU A 81 -5.08 1.70 0.18
CA LEU A 81 -6.26 1.29 0.94
C LEU A 81 -5.90 0.42 2.14
N ALA A 82 -4.91 -0.47 2.02
CA ALA A 82 -4.43 -1.27 3.15
C ALA A 82 -3.86 -0.38 4.27
N MET A 83 -3.00 0.59 3.94
CA MET A 83 -2.43 1.51 4.92
C MET A 83 -3.50 2.38 5.59
N VAL A 84 -4.44 2.92 4.81
CA VAL A 84 -5.55 3.74 5.35
C VAL A 84 -6.48 2.91 6.23
N SER A 85 -6.76 1.67 5.84
CA SER A 85 -7.56 0.72 6.62
C SER A 85 -6.91 0.44 7.98
N SER A 86 -5.61 0.17 8.00
CA SER A 86 -4.85 -0.04 9.24
C SER A 86 -4.81 1.22 10.10
N LEU A 87 -4.50 2.40 9.52
CA LEU A 87 -4.43 3.65 10.27
C LEU A 87 -5.77 4.03 10.93
N ARG A 88 -6.89 3.72 10.26
CA ARG A 88 -8.23 4.07 10.74
C ARG A 88 -8.88 2.97 11.59
N ASP A 89 -8.21 1.83 11.76
CA ASP A 89 -8.76 0.63 12.39
C ASP A 89 -10.15 0.26 11.82
N ARG A 90 -10.25 0.27 10.48
CA ARG A 90 -11.49 -0.04 9.75
C ARG A 90 -11.22 -1.06 8.66
N PRO A 91 -11.72 -2.30 8.78
CA PRO A 91 -11.46 -3.33 7.80
C PRO A 91 -12.10 -2.98 6.45
N LEU A 92 -11.41 -3.33 5.37
CA LEU A 92 -11.98 -3.28 4.02
C LEU A 92 -12.96 -4.46 3.83
N PRO A 93 -13.96 -4.33 2.95
CA PRO A 93 -14.84 -5.45 2.59
C PRO A 93 -14.03 -6.65 2.07
N GLN A 94 -14.45 -7.86 2.44
CA GLN A 94 -13.72 -9.10 2.10
C GLN A 94 -13.80 -9.45 0.61
N ASP A 95 -14.83 -8.97 -0.09
CA ASP A 95 -15.10 -9.13 -1.52
C ASP A 95 -14.52 -7.99 -2.37
N LEU A 96 -13.77 -7.06 -1.76
CA LEU A 96 -13.16 -5.95 -2.47
C LEU A 96 -11.92 -6.40 -3.24
N VAL A 97 -11.96 -6.21 -4.57
CA VAL A 97 -10.79 -6.29 -5.46
C VAL A 97 -10.40 -4.89 -5.90
N VAL A 98 -9.11 -4.59 -5.83
CA VAL A 98 -8.57 -3.26 -6.15
C VAL A 98 -7.40 -3.37 -7.09
N PHE A 99 -7.38 -2.51 -8.10
CA PHE A 99 -6.25 -2.27 -9.00
C PHE A 99 -6.28 -0.80 -9.43
N GLY A 100 -5.11 -0.24 -9.67
CA GLY A 100 -4.95 1.13 -10.15
C GLY A 100 -3.60 1.70 -9.76
N GLU A 101 -2.96 2.35 -10.72
CA GLU A 101 -1.76 3.16 -10.47
C GLU A 101 -2.16 4.47 -9.79
N VAL A 102 -1.37 4.91 -8.83
CA VAL A 102 -1.58 6.20 -8.18
C VAL A 102 -0.49 7.17 -8.62
N GLY A 103 -0.90 8.21 -9.32
CA GLY A 103 0.01 9.27 -9.75
C GLY A 103 0.39 10.21 -8.61
N LEU A 104 1.45 10.98 -8.84
CA LEU A 104 1.96 11.94 -7.87
C LEU A 104 1.02 13.11 -7.59
N ALA A 105 0.02 13.36 -8.46
CA ALA A 105 -1.01 14.36 -8.22
C ALA A 105 -2.23 13.79 -7.48
N GLY A 106 -2.16 12.53 -7.03
CA GLY A 106 -3.23 11.82 -6.32
C GLY A 106 -4.32 11.27 -7.23
N GLU A 107 -4.11 11.29 -8.55
CA GLU A 107 -5.01 10.68 -9.52
C GLU A 107 -4.85 9.17 -9.57
N ILE A 108 -5.95 8.46 -9.86
CA ILE A 108 -5.94 7.02 -10.12
C ILE A 108 -5.87 6.82 -11.63
N ARG A 109 -4.85 6.10 -12.10
CA ARG A 109 -4.59 5.83 -13.52
C ARG A 109 -5.01 4.39 -13.86
N PRO A 110 -5.50 4.15 -15.10
CA PRO A 110 -5.84 2.82 -15.59
C PRO A 110 -4.63 1.89 -15.65
#